data_AF-A0A377JKH9-F1
#
_entry.id   AF-A0A377JKH9-F1
#
_cell.length_a   1.000
_cell.length_b   1.000
_cell.length_c   1.000
_cell.angle_alpha   90.00
_cell.angle_beta   90.00
_cell.angle_gamma   90.00
#
_symmetry.space_group_name_H-M   'P 1'
#
loop_
_entity.id
_entity.type
_entity.pdbx_description
1 polymer ?
#
loop_
_entity_poly.entity_id
_entity_poly.type
_entity_poly.pdbx_seq_one_letter_code
_entity_poly.pdbx_strand_id
1 'polypeptide(L)'
;MLENIKQAKNWEDRYRFIIQASKHLPQPSLDELAQMQSIQGCEAGLWFKTIPQNDGTFQFQAYSEARIMNGLLWLLLQNINGQTSNQLQQFNIRQFFDELGIASRLSETRLNGLKQIQEILHNL
;
A
#
# COMPACT_ATOMS: atom_id res chain seq x y z
N MET A 1 14.45 -3.42 -3.50
CA MET A 1 13.91 -2.07 -3.25
C MET A 1 13.61 -1.83 -1.77
N LEU A 2 12.88 -2.72 -1.09
CA LEU A 2 12.66 -2.64 0.37
C LEU A 2 13.98 -2.52 1.16
N GLU A 3 14.98 -3.34 0.84
CA GLU A 3 16.30 -3.27 1.50
C GLU A 3 17.01 -1.92 1.29
N ASN A 4 16.90 -1.32 0.09
CA ASN A 4 17.48 0.00 -0.17
C ASN A 4 16.83 1.10 0.68
N ILE A 5 15.52 1.00 0.92
CA ILE A 5 14.78 1.91 1.79
C ILE A 5 15.23 1.76 3.24
N LYS A 6 15.40 0.52 3.73
CA LYS A 6 15.89 0.26 5.09
C LYS A 6 17.31 0.79 5.31
N GLN A 7 18.18 0.65 4.30
CA GLN A 7 19.58 1.08 4.36
C GLN A 7 19.77 2.58 4.10
N ALA A 8 18.74 3.30 3.66
CA ALA A 8 18.81 4.73 3.39
C ALA A 8 19.14 5.53 4.66
N LYS A 9 20.09 6.45 4.56
CA LYS A 9 20.62 7.19 5.72
C LYS A 9 19.72 8.32 6.19
N ASN A 10 18.96 8.92 5.27
CA ASN A 10 18.11 10.08 5.53
C ASN A 10 16.72 9.90 4.94
N TRP A 11 15.84 10.88 5.17
CA TRP A 11 14.47 10.84 4.69
C TRP A 11 14.39 11.04 3.17
N GLU A 12 15.23 11.91 2.64
CA GLU A 12 15.28 12.29 1.23
C GLU A 12 15.56 11.07 0.34
N ASP A 13 16.49 10.21 0.78
CA ASP A 13 16.82 8.95 0.12
C ASP A 13 15.64 7.97 0.14
N ARG A 14 14.99 7.80 1.29
CA ARG A 14 13.78 6.97 1.41
C ARG A 14 12.69 7.48 0.49
N TYR A 15 12.44 8.78 0.52
CA TYR A 15 11.45 9.43 -0.34
C TYR A 15 11.74 9.19 -1.83
N ARG A 16 13.01 9.33 -2.26
CA ARG A 16 13.41 9.02 -3.64
C ARG A 16 13.09 7.57 -4.01
N PHE A 17 13.38 6.61 -3.15
CA PHE A 17 13.05 5.21 -3.39
C PHE A 17 11.54 4.96 -3.45
N ILE A 18 10.72 5.60 -2.60
CA ILE A 18 9.25 5.49 -2.66
C ILE A 18 8.73 6.07 -4.00
N ILE A 19 9.26 7.21 -4.44
CA ILE A 19 8.88 7.83 -5.72
C ILE A 19 9.35 7.03 -6.95
N GLN A 20 10.41 6.22 -6.80
CA GLN A 20 10.81 5.24 -7.82
C GLN A 20 9.88 4.02 -7.79
N ALA A 21 9.53 3.53 -6.60
CA ALA A 21 8.59 2.42 -6.39
C ALA A 21 7.25 2.69 -7.09
N SER A 22 6.79 3.95 -7.08
CA SER A 22 5.52 4.33 -7.70
C SER A 22 5.40 3.97 -9.19
N LYS A 23 6.52 3.82 -9.90
CA LYS A 23 6.55 3.47 -11.33
C LYS A 23 6.18 2.01 -11.59
N HIS A 24 6.28 1.16 -10.56
CA HIS A 24 5.96 -0.25 -10.66
C HIS A 24 4.48 -0.55 -10.38
N LEU A 25 3.70 0.45 -9.96
CA LEU A 25 2.26 0.31 -9.80
C LEU A 25 1.59 0.75 -11.11
N PRO A 26 1.02 -0.18 -11.90
CA PRO A 26 0.39 0.17 -13.15
C PRO A 26 -0.85 1.02 -12.91
N GLN A 27 -1.10 1.99 -13.80
CA GLN A 27 -2.34 2.74 -13.78
C GLN A 27 -3.46 1.87 -14.37
N PRO A 28 -4.56 1.64 -13.65
CA PRO A 28 -5.71 0.90 -14.16
C PRO A 28 -6.43 1.71 -15.24
N SER A 29 -7.10 1.01 -16.16
CA SER A 29 -8.09 1.61 -17.06
C SER A 29 -9.29 2.17 -16.27
N LEU A 30 -10.11 3.00 -16.92
CA LEU A 30 -11.31 3.56 -16.28
C LEU A 30 -12.29 2.46 -15.85
N ASP A 31 -12.44 1.41 -16.66
CA ASP A 31 -13.31 0.27 -16.36
C ASP A 31 -12.78 -0.55 -15.18
N GLU A 32 -11.46 -0.79 -15.12
CA GLU A 32 -10.85 -1.45 -13.97
C GLU A 32 -11.02 -0.61 -12.71
N LEU A 33 -10.75 0.69 -12.77
CA LEU A 33 -10.86 1.61 -11.64
C LEU A 33 -12.29 1.68 -11.11
N ALA A 34 -13.30 1.67 -12.00
CA ALA A 34 -14.71 1.66 -11.64
C ALA A 34 -15.14 0.38 -10.89
N GLN A 35 -14.40 -0.71 -11.05
CA GLN A 35 -14.62 -1.97 -10.33
C GLN A 35 -13.82 -2.07 -9.01
N MET A 36 -12.96 -1.10 -8.72
CA MET A 36 -12.18 -1.08 -7.48
C MET A 36 -12.94 -0.33 -6.38
N GLN A 37 -12.76 -0.74 -5.14
CA GLN A 37 -13.31 -0.02 -3.99
C GLN A 37 -12.55 1.29 -3.80
N SER A 38 -13.27 2.42 -3.81
CA SER A 38 -12.70 3.71 -3.46
C SER A 38 -12.52 3.83 -1.95
N ILE A 39 -11.32 4.21 -1.52
CA ILE A 39 -10.95 4.40 -0.13
C ILE A 39 -11.11 5.88 0.25
N GLN A 40 -11.93 6.13 1.24
CA GLN A 40 -12.18 7.47 1.78
C GLN A 40 -11.12 7.88 2.81
N GLY A 41 -10.90 9.18 2.98
CA GLY A 41 -10.01 9.72 4.02
C GLY A 41 -8.55 9.96 3.59
N CYS A 42 -8.23 9.77 2.31
CA CYS A 42 -6.99 10.25 1.69
C CYS A 42 -7.27 11.59 0.97
N GLU A 43 -6.31 12.52 0.95
CA GLU A 43 -6.42 13.80 0.21
C GLU A 43 -6.56 13.61 -1.30
N ALA A 44 -5.95 12.55 -1.82
CA ALA A 44 -6.01 12.17 -3.22
C ALA A 44 -6.85 10.90 -3.37
N GLY A 45 -7.45 10.70 -4.55
CA GLY A 45 -8.17 9.47 -4.86
C GLY A 45 -7.30 8.25 -4.58
N LEU A 46 -7.89 7.25 -3.93
CA LEU A 46 -7.28 5.98 -3.56
C LEU A 46 -8.27 4.86 -3.83
N TRP A 47 -7.82 3.80 -4.48
CA TRP A 47 -8.61 2.63 -4.81
C TRP A 47 -7.85 1.38 -4.42
N PHE A 48 -8.59 0.38 -3.96
CA PHE A 48 -8.07 -0.90 -3.52
C PHE A 48 -9.02 -2.01 -3.95
N LYS A 49 -8.48 -3.16 -4.35
CA LYS A 49 -9.25 -4.33 -4.76
C LYS A 49 -8.61 -5.59 -4.20
N THR A 50 -9.42 -6.40 -3.56
CA THR A 50 -9.04 -7.71 -3.04
C THR A 50 -9.44 -8.80 -4.03
N ILE A 51 -8.52 -9.74 -4.28
CA ILE A 51 -8.68 -10.81 -5.27
C ILE A 51 -8.36 -12.15 -4.59
N PRO A 52 -9.38 -12.87 -4.07
CA PRO A 52 -9.19 -14.21 -3.51
C PRO A 52 -8.60 -15.16 -4.54
N GLN A 53 -7.70 -16.05 -4.10
CA GLN A 53 -7.09 -17.10 -4.92
C GLN A 53 -7.64 -18.47 -4.53
N ASN A 54 -7.51 -19.45 -5.44
CA ASN A 54 -8.00 -20.82 -5.20
C ASN A 54 -7.20 -21.59 -4.14
N ASP A 55 -5.99 -21.12 -3.80
CA ASP A 55 -5.10 -21.72 -2.79
C ASP A 55 -5.32 -21.15 -1.37
N GLY A 56 -6.36 -20.33 -1.18
CA GLY A 56 -6.66 -19.70 0.11
C GLY A 56 -5.81 -18.46 0.42
N THR A 57 -5.00 -18.00 -0.54
CA THR A 57 -4.27 -16.73 -0.44
C THR A 57 -5.03 -15.59 -1.11
N PHE A 58 -4.55 -14.36 -0.93
CA PHE A 58 -5.12 -13.17 -1.55
C PHE A 58 -4.09 -12.44 -2.40
N GLN A 59 -4.56 -11.89 -3.51
CA GLN A 59 -3.85 -10.90 -4.32
C GLN A 59 -4.57 -9.56 -4.23
N PHE A 60 -3.85 -8.49 -4.46
CA PHE A 60 -4.38 -7.14 -4.32
C PHE A 60 -3.97 -6.26 -5.48
N GLN A 61 -4.89 -5.37 -5.87
CA GLN A 61 -4.62 -4.25 -6.77
C GLN A 61 -4.90 -2.95 -6.02
N ALA A 62 -4.09 -1.93 -6.28
CA ALA A 62 -4.25 -0.62 -5.67
C ALA A 62 -3.82 0.48 -6.64
N TYR A 63 -4.40 1.66 -6.48
CA TYR A 63 -4.04 2.84 -7.26
C TYR A 63 -4.37 4.11 -6.47
N SER A 64 -3.58 5.16 -6.65
CA SER A 64 -3.86 6.49 -6.15
C SER A 64 -3.48 7.55 -7.18
N GLU A 65 -4.18 8.68 -7.17
CA GLU A 65 -3.80 9.86 -7.94
C GLU A 65 -2.51 10.50 -7.40
N ALA A 66 -2.20 10.29 -6.12
CA ALA A 66 -0.96 10.78 -5.53
C ALA A 66 0.20 9.81 -5.83
N ARG A 67 1.21 10.31 -6.55
CA ARG A 67 2.40 9.53 -6.91
C ARG A 67 3.11 8.90 -5.70
N ILE A 68 3.22 9.64 -4.59
CA ILE A 68 3.84 9.11 -3.37
C ILE A 68 3.03 7.94 -2.78
N MET A 69 1.70 8.02 -2.83
CA MET A 69 0.83 6.93 -2.39
C MET A 69 1.02 5.70 -3.27
N ASN A 70 1.16 5.84 -4.59
CA ASN A 70 1.47 4.70 -5.46
C ASN A 70 2.78 4.00 -5.07
N GLY A 71 3.78 4.74 -4.59
CA GLY A 71 4.99 4.14 -4.04
C GLY A 71 4.75 3.36 -2.75
N LEU A 72 3.97 3.93 -1.81
CA LEU A 72 3.63 3.26 -0.55
C LEU A 72 2.76 2.01 -0.79
N LEU A 73 1.77 2.11 -1.68
CA LEU A 73 0.93 0.99 -2.08
C LEU A 73 1.75 -0.12 -2.72
N TRP A 74 2.67 0.21 -3.62
CA TRP A 74 3.54 -0.80 -4.20
C TRP A 74 4.34 -1.56 -3.12
N LEU A 75 4.93 -0.84 -2.16
CA LEU A 75 5.68 -1.44 -1.05
C LEU A 75 4.77 -2.34 -0.18
N LEU A 76 3.55 -1.88 0.11
CA LEU A 76 2.56 -2.65 0.85
C LEU A 76 2.20 -3.95 0.12
N LEU A 77 1.89 -3.87 -1.18
CA LEU A 77 1.53 -5.02 -2.01
C LEU A 77 2.64 -6.08 -2.05
N GLN A 78 3.92 -5.69 -1.99
CA GLN A 78 5.03 -6.65 -1.92
C GLN A 78 5.00 -7.52 -0.66
N ASN A 79 4.32 -7.07 0.40
CA ASN A 79 4.28 -7.79 1.68
C ASN A 79 2.96 -8.55 1.88
N ILE A 80 1.84 -8.02 1.36
CA ILE A 80 0.52 -8.59 1.59
C ILE A 80 0.06 -9.57 0.49
N ASN A 81 0.63 -9.50 -0.72
CA ASN A 81 0.27 -10.44 -1.79
C ASN A 81 0.71 -11.87 -1.46
N GLY A 82 -0.14 -12.84 -1.76
CA GLY A 82 0.10 -14.27 -1.51
C GLY A 82 -0.03 -14.69 -0.04
N GLN A 83 -0.53 -13.80 0.82
CA GLN A 83 -0.78 -14.11 2.23
C GLN A 83 -2.17 -14.73 2.41
N THR A 84 -2.30 -15.57 3.43
CA THR A 84 -3.58 -16.13 3.88
C THR A 84 -4.39 -15.11 4.67
N SER A 85 -5.70 -15.33 4.81
CA SER A 85 -6.57 -14.48 5.65
C SER A 85 -6.01 -14.32 7.08
N ASN A 86 -5.55 -15.41 7.72
CA ASN A 86 -4.98 -15.34 9.08
C ASN A 86 -3.77 -14.40 9.18
N GLN A 87 -2.87 -14.45 8.21
CA GLN A 87 -1.68 -13.58 8.17
C GLN A 87 -2.08 -12.12 7.93
N LEU A 88 -3.06 -11.88 7.06
CA LEU A 88 -3.56 -10.54 6.71
C LEU A 88 -4.30 -9.89 7.87
N GLN A 89 -5.10 -10.66 8.62
CA GLN A 89 -5.80 -10.18 9.81
C GLN A 89 -4.86 -9.78 10.95
N GLN A 90 -3.65 -10.35 10.99
CA GLN A 90 -2.61 -10.00 11.97
C GLN A 90 -1.67 -8.91 11.45
N PHE A 91 -1.78 -8.53 10.18
CA PHE A 91 -0.86 -7.59 9.56
C PHE A 91 -1.09 -6.16 10.08
N ASN A 92 -0.01 -5.51 10.51
CA ASN A 92 -0.04 -4.13 10.97
C ASN A 92 0.70 -3.24 9.97
N ILE A 93 -0.07 -2.46 9.21
CA ILE A 93 0.46 -1.59 8.15
C ILE A 93 1.37 -0.50 8.75
N ARG A 94 0.97 0.06 9.89
CA ARG A 94 1.74 1.13 10.54
C ARG A 94 3.12 0.61 10.97
N GLN A 95 3.15 -0.53 11.65
CA GLN A 95 4.37 -1.19 12.08
C GLN A 95 5.28 -1.49 10.87
N PHE A 96 4.72 -2.02 9.78
CA PHE A 96 5.48 -2.27 8.55
C PHE A 96 6.19 -1.00 8.03
N PHE A 97 5.50 0.14 7.99
CA PHE A 97 6.13 1.40 7.56
C PHE A 97 7.06 2.03 8.62
N ASP A 98 6.86 1.73 9.90
CA ASP A 98 7.81 2.11 10.97
C ASP A 98 9.13 1.33 10.80
N GLU A 99 9.09 0.04 10.49
CA GLU A 99 10.27 -0.80 10.21
C GLU A 99 11.06 -0.32 8.98
N LEU A 100 10.38 0.34 8.03
CA LEU A 100 11.04 0.99 6.89
C LEU A 100 11.57 2.40 7.22
N GLY A 101 11.30 2.93 8.42
CA GLY A 101 11.67 4.28 8.83
C GLY A 101 10.92 5.37 8.06
N ILE A 102 9.70 5.09 7.59
CA ILE A 102 8.92 6.01 6.75
C ILE A 102 7.72 6.60 7.51
N ALA A 103 7.09 5.84 8.41
CA ALA A 103 5.75 6.19 8.89
C ALA A 103 5.66 7.54 9.62
N SER A 104 6.69 7.94 10.37
CA SER A 104 6.74 9.24 11.08
C SER A 104 6.77 10.47 10.16
N ARG A 105 7.04 10.27 8.86
CA ARG A 105 7.07 11.32 7.83
C ARG A 105 5.82 11.33 6.95
N LEU A 106 4.89 10.40 7.16
CA LEU A 106 3.61 10.39 6.45
C LEU A 106 2.68 11.44 7.07
N SER A 107 1.95 12.17 6.23
CA SER A 107 0.88 13.04 6.70
C SER A 107 -0.24 12.20 7.31
N GLU A 108 -1.03 12.83 8.19
CA GLU A 108 -2.20 12.21 8.81
C GLU A 108 -3.17 11.65 7.75
N THR A 109 -3.36 12.37 6.65
CA THR A 109 -4.22 11.97 5.54
C THR A 109 -3.74 10.71 4.82
N ARG A 110 -2.42 10.53 4.65
CA ARG A 110 -1.85 9.29 4.09
C ARG A 110 -2.00 8.12 5.05
N LEU A 111 -1.78 8.36 6.35
CA LEU A 111 -1.95 7.35 7.38
C LEU A 111 -3.41 6.88 7.47
N ASN A 112 -4.37 7.79 7.33
CA ASN A 112 -5.80 7.45 7.33
C ASN A 112 -6.16 6.55 6.14
N GLY A 113 -5.71 6.89 4.92
CA GLY A 113 -5.92 6.02 3.76
C GLY A 113 -5.33 4.62 3.94
N LEU A 114 -4.11 4.52 4.49
CA LEU A 114 -3.47 3.24 4.81
C LEU A 114 -4.22 2.47 5.91
N LYS A 115 -4.75 3.16 6.92
CA LYS A 115 -5.55 2.54 7.98
C LYS A 115 -6.81 1.89 7.44
N GLN A 116 -7.51 2.53 6.50
CA GLN A 116 -8.70 1.93 5.89
C GLN A 116 -8.38 0.66 5.10
N ILE A 117 -7.21 0.59 4.45
CA ILE A 117 -6.75 -0.65 3.83
C ILE A 117 -6.51 -1.72 4.90
N GLN A 118 -5.92 -1.37 6.05
CA GLN A 118 -5.74 -2.32 7.15
C GLN A 118 -7.07 -2.92 7.61
N GLU A 119 -8.10 -2.10 7.79
CA GLU A 119 -9.44 -2.59 8.16
C GLU A 119 -9.99 -3.55 7.10
N ILE A 120 -9.75 -3.31 5.81
CA ILE A 120 -10.14 -4.27 4.75
C ILE A 120 -9.43 -5.60 4.97
N LEU A 121 -8.12 -5.60 5.21
CA LEU A 121 -7.34 -6.83 5.43
C LEU A 121 -7.81 -7.61 6.66
N HIS A 122 -8.21 -6.88 7.72
CA HIS A 122 -8.70 -7.47 8.97
C HIS A 122 -10.09 -8.10 8.85
N ASN A 123 -10.82 -7.80 7.77
CA ASN A 123 -12.15 -8.34 7.51
C ASN A 123 -12.19 -9.42 6.40
N LEU A 124 -11.03 -9.92 5.96
CA LEU A 124 -10.91 -11.01 4.97
C LEU A 124 -11.03 -12.39 5.62
#